data_AF-A0A259LXK2-F1
#
_entry.id   AF-A0A259LXK2-F1
#
_cell.length_a   1.000
_cell.length_b   1.000
_cell.length_c   1.000
_cell.angle_alpha   90.00
_cell.angle_beta   90.00
_cell.angle_gamma   90.00
#
_symmetry.space_group_name_H-M   'P 1'
#
loop_
_entity.id
_entity.type
_entity.pdbx_description
1 polymer ?
#
loop_
_entity_poly.entity_id
_entity_poly.type
_entity_poly.pdbx_seq_one_letter_code
_entity_poly.pdbx_strand_id
1 'polypeptide(L)'
;HGVPYANTAQDAPPAEPDSVLLGRLTRALRNLHETLPFFLGVVIILALMDHSTAVTRIAALVFAGARIVYLPLYAMGVPYLRGLVWTFSFIALITLIVSALGAADWAGLLASV
;
A
#
# COMPACT_ATOMS: atom_id res chain seq x y z
N HIS A 1 20.09 15.39 -4.65
CA HIS A 1 19.38 15.98 -5.82
C HIS A 1 18.05 16.70 -5.50
N GLY A 2 17.14 16.17 -4.68
CA GLY A 2 16.02 16.96 -4.11
C GLY A 2 14.99 17.54 -5.10
N VAL A 3 14.32 18.62 -4.69
CA VAL A 3 13.23 19.29 -5.44
C VAL A 3 13.65 19.76 -6.85
N PRO A 4 14.84 20.35 -7.06
CA PRO A 4 15.26 20.77 -8.40
C PRO A 4 15.26 19.62 -9.42
N TYR A 5 15.75 18.45 -9.03
CA TYR A 5 15.75 17.26 -9.90
C TYR A 5 14.35 16.69 -10.11
N ALA A 6 13.52 16.67 -9.06
CA ALA A 6 12.14 16.18 -9.14
C ALA A 6 11.28 16.96 -10.16
N ASN A 7 11.59 18.25 -10.39
CA ASN A 7 10.94 19.12 -11.37
C ASN A 7 11.45 18.95 -12.82
N THR A 8 12.40 18.05 -13.06
CA THR A 8 12.86 17.69 -14.41
C THR A 8 12.05 16.51 -14.97
N ALA A 9 12.29 16.15 -16.23
CA ALA A 9 11.76 14.92 -16.81
C ALA A 9 12.39 13.64 -16.21
N GLN A 10 13.48 13.75 -15.44
CA GLN A 10 14.21 12.63 -14.82
C GLN A 10 14.80 11.64 -15.85
N ASP A 11 15.02 12.07 -17.09
CA ASP A 11 15.62 11.27 -18.17
C ASP A 11 17.12 10.99 -17.96
N ALA A 12 17.80 11.84 -17.19
CA ALA A 12 19.21 11.73 -16.84
C ALA A 12 19.37 11.44 -15.35
N PRO A 13 20.41 10.69 -14.93
CA PRO A 13 20.66 10.45 -13.51
C PRO A 13 20.88 11.76 -12.76
N PRO A 14 20.54 11.81 -11.45
CA PRO A 14 20.71 13.01 -10.68
C PRO A 14 22.19 13.38 -10.53
N ALA A 15 22.51 14.67 -10.72
CA ALA A 15 23.87 15.19 -10.59
C ALA A 15 24.44 15.05 -9.16
N GLU A 16 23.57 14.94 -8.16
CA GLU A 16 23.94 14.82 -6.76
C GLU A 16 23.28 13.59 -6.10
N PRO A 17 23.99 12.92 -5.18
CA PRO A 17 23.41 11.82 -4.42
C PRO A 17 22.20 12.26 -3.58
N ASP A 18 21.43 11.27 -3.14
CA ASP A 18 20.32 11.49 -2.22
C ASP A 18 20.79 11.93 -0.84
N SER A 19 20.04 12.83 -0.22
CA SER A 19 20.15 13.03 1.22
C SER A 19 19.67 11.76 1.95
N VAL A 20 20.14 11.54 3.17
CA VAL A 20 19.74 10.37 3.98
C VAL A 20 18.21 10.31 4.13
N LEU A 21 17.57 11.46 4.34
CA LEU A 21 16.12 11.56 4.45
C LEU A 21 15.42 11.23 3.11
N LEU A 22 15.90 11.80 2.00
CA LEU A 22 15.33 11.52 0.68
C LEU A 22 15.43 10.03 0.35
N GLY A 23 16.60 9.42 0.53
CA GLY A 23 16.78 7.98 0.32
C GLY A 23 15.95 7.10 1.26
N ARG A 24 15.55 7.59 2.44
CA ARG A 24 14.57 6.91 3.32
C ARG A 24 13.16 7.00 2.75
N LEU A 25 12.72 8.20 2.38
CA LEU A 25 11.39 8.45 1.83
C LEU A 25 11.19 7.76 0.47
N THR A 26 12.19 7.73 -0.40
CA THR A 26 12.14 7.01 -1.68
C THR A 26 11.91 5.51 -1.47
N ARG A 27 12.55 4.90 -0.46
CA ARG A 27 12.31 3.49 -0.11
C ARG A 27 10.91 3.26 0.49
N ALA A 28 10.43 4.20 1.31
CA ALA A 28 9.06 4.15 1.84
C ALA A 28 8.02 4.25 0.71
N LEU A 29 8.22 5.15 -0.25
CA LEU A 29 7.37 5.32 -1.43
C LEU A 29 7.36 4.07 -2.30
N ARG A 30 8.52 3.50 -2.60
CA ARG A 30 8.62 2.24 -3.37
C ARG A 30 7.84 1.11 -2.69
N ASN A 31 7.94 0.99 -1.36
CA ASN A 31 7.17 -0.01 -0.62
C ASN A 31 5.65 0.22 -0.69
N LEU A 32 5.21 1.48 -0.69
CA LEU A 32 3.80 1.81 -0.89
C LEU A 32 3.35 1.44 -2.30
N HIS A 33 4.13 1.77 -3.35
CA HIS A 33 3.81 1.41 -4.73
C HIS A 33 3.71 -0.11 -4.96
N GLU A 34 4.46 -0.92 -4.23
CA GLU A 34 4.35 -2.39 -4.30
C GLU A 34 3.03 -2.94 -3.74
N THR A 35 2.36 -2.21 -2.84
CA THR A 35 1.20 -2.72 -2.09
C THR A 35 -0.10 -1.96 -2.32
N LEU A 36 -0.02 -0.68 -2.66
CA LEU A 36 -1.15 0.21 -2.87
C LEU A 36 -2.05 -0.22 -4.05
N PRO A 37 -1.53 -0.62 -5.23
CA PRO A 37 -2.40 -1.07 -6.32
C PRO A 37 -3.27 -2.26 -5.95
N PHE A 38 -2.71 -3.23 -5.20
CA PHE A 38 -3.46 -4.38 -4.70
C PHE A 38 -4.55 -3.95 -3.71
N PHE A 39 -4.23 -3.06 -2.78
CA PHE A 39 -5.20 -2.51 -1.84
C PHE A 39 -6.35 -1.78 -2.54
N LEU A 40 -6.04 -0.88 -3.47
CA LEU A 40 -7.05 -0.13 -4.22
C LEU A 40 -7.93 -1.08 -5.03
N GLY A 41 -7.32 -2.02 -5.76
CA GLY A 41 -8.05 -3.01 -6.54
C GLY A 41 -9.02 -3.81 -5.69
N VAL A 42 -8.56 -4.37 -4.56
CA VAL A 42 -9.43 -5.22 -3.72
C VAL A 42 -10.54 -4.43 -3.03
N VAL A 43 -10.28 -3.21 -2.56
CA VAL A 43 -11.31 -2.39 -1.90
C VAL A 43 -12.37 -1.94 -2.91
N ILE A 44 -11.97 -1.60 -4.14
CA ILE A 44 -12.93 -1.28 -5.21
C ILE A 44 -13.78 -2.52 -5.55
N ILE A 45 -13.17 -3.70 -5.72
CA ILE A 45 -13.89 -4.95 -5.97
C ILE A 45 -14.92 -5.20 -4.86
N LEU A 46 -14.50 -5.12 -3.59
CA LEU A 46 -15.39 -5.31 -2.44
C LEU A 46 -16.54 -4.29 -2.41
N ALA A 47 -16.29 -3.04 -2.80
CA ALA A 47 -17.33 -2.02 -2.88
C ALA A 47 -18.34 -2.31 -4.00
N LEU A 48 -17.87 -2.75 -5.17
CA LEU A 48 -18.73 -3.12 -6.31
C LEU A 48 -19.56 -4.38 -6.04
N MET A 49 -19.05 -5.28 -5.20
CA MET A 49 -19.77 -6.48 -4.73
C MET A 49 -20.74 -6.20 -3.57
N ASP A 50 -20.84 -4.95 -3.10
CA ASP A 50 -21.54 -4.57 -1.86
C ASP A 50 -21.09 -5.38 -0.62
N HIS A 51 -19.83 -5.82 -0.60
CA HIS A 51 -19.25 -6.66 0.45
C HIS A 51 -18.49 -5.85 1.52
N SER A 52 -19.13 -4.78 2.00
CA SER A 52 -18.58 -3.88 3.03
C SER A 52 -18.95 -4.34 4.44
N THR A 53 -18.45 -5.50 4.86
CA THR A 53 -18.66 -6.06 6.22
C THR A 53 -17.84 -5.31 7.28
N ALA A 54 -18.10 -5.58 8.57
CA ALA A 54 -17.31 -5.01 9.66
C ALA A 54 -15.81 -5.36 9.53
N VAL A 55 -15.50 -6.60 9.12
CA VAL A 55 -14.12 -7.07 8.95
C VAL A 55 -13.42 -6.33 7.81
N THR A 56 -14.05 -6.19 6.64
CA THR A 56 -13.42 -5.50 5.50
C THR A 56 -13.24 -4.01 5.76
N ARG A 57 -14.18 -3.36 6.44
CA ARG A 57 -14.03 -1.96 6.87
C ARG A 57 -12.86 -1.76 7.84
N ILE A 58 -12.76 -2.60 8.87
CA ILE A 58 -11.66 -2.52 9.84
C ILE A 58 -10.32 -2.80 9.15
N ALA A 59 -10.24 -3.84 8.31
CA ALA A 59 -9.02 -4.15 7.57
C ALA A 59 -8.61 -2.98 6.64
N ALA A 60 -9.56 -2.34 5.96
CA ALA A 60 -9.27 -1.18 5.13
C ALA A 60 -8.70 0.00 5.95
N LEU A 61 -9.30 0.29 7.10
CA LEU A 61 -8.80 1.32 8.02
C LEU A 61 -7.42 0.98 8.59
N VAL A 62 -7.19 -0.28 8.97
CA VAL A 62 -5.88 -0.74 9.47
C VAL A 62 -4.81 -0.60 8.39
N PHE A 63 -5.10 -1.00 7.14
CA PHE A 63 -4.16 -0.83 6.05
C PHE A 63 -3.80 0.66 5.85
N ALA A 64 -4.81 1.52 5.68
CA ALA A 64 -4.61 2.94 5.42
C ALA A 64 -3.89 3.64 6.59
N GLY A 65 -4.35 3.42 7.82
CA GLY A 65 -3.76 3.98 9.02
C GLY A 65 -2.31 3.52 9.24
N ALA A 66 -2.03 2.23 9.03
CA ALA A 66 -0.67 1.71 9.12
C ALA A 66 0.27 2.37 8.10
N ARG A 67 -0.20 2.68 6.87
CA ARG A 67 0.63 3.40 5.88
C ARG A 67 0.91 4.84 6.26
N ILE A 68 -0.06 5.52 6.87
CA ILE A 68 0.13 6.87 7.43
C ILE A 68 1.19 6.86 8.54
N VAL A 69 1.17 5.85 9.42
CA VAL A 69 2.15 5.71 10.52
C VAL A 69 3.52 5.22 10.02
N TYR A 70 3.55 4.37 8.99
CA TYR A 70 4.80 3.81 8.44
C TYR A 70 5.72 4.89 7.86
N LEU A 71 5.15 5.90 7.20
CA LEU A 71 5.88 6.99 6.56
C LEU A 71 6.77 7.80 7.54
N PRO A 72 6.24 8.38 8.65
CA PRO A 72 7.06 9.10 9.62
C PRO A 72 8.06 8.18 10.36
N LEU A 73 7.69 6.93 10.66
CA LEU A 73 8.62 5.96 11.25
C LEU A 73 9.82 5.70 10.33
N TYR A 74 9.59 5.61 9.03
CA TYR A 74 10.66 5.45 8.03
C TYR A 74 11.53 6.71 7.94
N ALA A 75 10.92 7.91 7.90
CA ALA A 75 11.63 9.18 7.85
C ALA A 75 12.60 9.34 9.02
N MET A 76 12.11 9.07 10.24
CA MET A 76 12.91 9.11 11.48
C MET A 76 13.95 7.99 11.55
N GLY A 77 13.77 6.90 10.79
CA GLY A 77 14.70 5.76 10.78
C GLY A 77 14.53 4.83 11.98
N VAL A 78 13.31 4.74 12.53
CA VAL A 78 13.00 3.92 13.71
C VAL A 78 12.97 2.43 13.32
N PRO A 79 13.95 1.61 13.75
CA PRO A 79 13.97 0.19 13.43
C PRO A 79 12.89 -0.57 14.22
N TYR A 80 12.57 -1.79 13.79
CA TYR A 80 11.58 -2.72 14.40
C TYR A 80 10.12 -2.25 14.38
N LEU A 81 9.79 -1.07 14.93
CA LEU A 81 8.42 -0.53 14.93
C LEU A 81 7.89 -0.34 13.50
N ARG A 82 8.75 0.16 12.59
CA ARG A 82 8.46 0.23 11.16
C ARG A 82 8.06 -1.15 10.60
N GLY A 83 8.80 -2.20 10.96
CA GLY A 83 8.53 -3.57 10.51
C GLY A 83 7.19 -4.08 11.06
N LEU A 84 6.92 -3.84 12.33
CA LEU A 84 5.67 -4.23 12.98
C LEU A 84 4.44 -3.57 12.32
N VAL A 85 4.50 -2.25 12.08
CA VAL A 85 3.43 -1.51 11.39
C VAL A 85 3.22 -2.04 9.96
N TRP A 86 4.31 -2.37 9.26
CA TRP A 86 4.21 -2.99 7.94
C TRP A 86 3.52 -4.34 7.98
N THR A 87 3.84 -5.19 8.97
CA THR A 87 3.20 -6.50 9.14
C THR A 87 1.69 -6.37 9.37
N PHE A 88 1.23 -5.42 10.19
CA PHE A 88 -0.20 -5.17 10.37
C PHE A 88 -0.88 -4.72 9.07
N SER A 89 -0.24 -3.83 8.31
CA SER A 89 -0.74 -3.43 6.98
C SER A 89 -0.82 -4.63 6.03
N PHE A 90 0.18 -5.49 6.04
CA PHE A 90 0.22 -6.67 5.18
C PHE A 90 -0.88 -7.68 5.56
N ILE A 91 -1.07 -7.97 6.84
CA ILE A 91 -2.15 -8.83 7.33
C ILE A 91 -3.51 -8.27 6.89
N ALA A 92 -3.73 -6.96 7.06
CA ALA A 92 -4.97 -6.32 6.64
C ALA A 92 -5.22 -6.44 5.14
N LEU A 93 -4.18 -6.29 4.30
CA LEU A 93 -4.28 -6.51 2.85
C LEU A 93 -4.68 -7.95 2.52
N ILE A 94 -4.07 -8.95 3.18
CA ILE A 94 -4.44 -10.36 3.00
C ILE A 94 -5.89 -10.60 3.43
N THR A 95 -6.33 -10.03 4.54
CA THR A 95 -7.73 -10.14 4.99
C THR A 95 -8.71 -9.61 3.94
N LEU A 96 -8.41 -8.47 3.31
CA LEU A 96 -9.24 -7.92 2.24
C LEU A 96 -9.28 -8.84 1.02
N ILE A 97 -8.13 -9.36 0.59
CA ILE A 97 -8.02 -10.27 -0.55
C ILE A 97 -8.82 -11.56 -0.30
N VAL A 98 -8.63 -12.19 0.85
CA VAL A 98 -9.37 -13.41 1.21
C VAL A 98 -10.88 -13.15 1.28
N SER A 99 -11.29 -12.00 1.84
CA SER A 99 -12.70 -11.62 1.90
C SER A 99 -13.29 -11.45 0.49
N ALA A 100 -12.57 -10.80 -0.42
CA ALA A 100 -13.01 -10.60 -1.80
C ALA A 100 -13.15 -11.93 -2.55
N LEU A 101 -12.14 -12.81 -2.43
CA LEU A 101 -12.17 -14.13 -3.06
C LEU A 101 -13.29 -15.01 -2.50
N GLY A 102 -13.55 -14.96 -1.19
CA GLY A 102 -14.62 -15.73 -0.55
C GLY A 102 -16.03 -15.22 -0.86
N ALA A 103 -16.18 -13.93 -1.14
CA ALA A 103 -17.47 -13.32 -1.46
C ALA A 103 -17.84 -13.41 -2.96
N ALA A 104 -16.91 -13.77 -3.83
CA ALA A 104 -17.13 -13.80 -5.27
C ALA A 104 -17.98 -15.01 -5.71
N ASP A 105 -18.93 -14.77 -6.61
CA ASP A 105 -19.73 -15.81 -7.27
C ASP A 105 -18.94 -16.46 -8.41
N TRP A 106 -17.99 -17.32 -8.04
CA TRP A 106 -17.16 -18.05 -8.99
C TRP A 106 -17.98 -18.98 -9.88
N ALA A 107 -19.07 -19.55 -9.37
CA ALA A 107 -19.91 -20.46 -10.14
C ALA A 107 -20.65 -19.71 -11.25
N GLY A 108 -21.24 -18.56 -10.93
CA GLY A 108 -21.88 -17.68 -11.92
C GLY A 108 -20.90 -17.17 -12.97
N LEU A 109 -19.69 -16.78 -12.56
CA LEU A 109 -18.64 -16.35 -13.48
C LEU A 109 -18.23 -17.48 -14.45
N LEU A 110 -17.94 -18.67 -13.93
CA LEU A 110 -17.47 -19.80 -14.74
C LEU A 110 -18.55 -20.34 -15.68
N ALA A 111 -19.82 -20.21 -15.33
CA ALA A 111 -20.94 -20.58 -16.19
C ALA A 111 -21.18 -19.58 -17.35
N SER A 112 -20.57 -18.39 -17.29
CA SER A 112 -20.76 -17.31 -18.28
C SER A 112 -19.67 -17.22 -19.36
N VAL A 113 -18.67 -18.10 -19.32
CA VAL A 113 -17.53 -18.19 -20.26
C VAL A 113 -17.72 -19.40 -21.17
#